data_AF-A0AA37U8N7-F1
#
_entry.id   AF-A0AA37U8N7-F1
#
_cell.length_a   1.000
_cell.length_b   1.000
_cell.length_c   1.000
_cell.angle_alpha   90.00
_cell.angle_beta   90.00
_cell.angle_gamma   90.00
#
_symmetry.space_group_name_H-M   'P 1'
#
loop_
_entity.id
_entity.type
_entity.pdbx_description
1 polymer ?
#
loop_
_entity_poly.entity_id
_entity_poly.type
_entity_poly.pdbx_seq_one_letter_code
_entity_poly.pdbx_strand_id
1 'polypeptide(L)'
;MALMVCAQPALAKPVIYDCKPDAGRSDSVLQPEYVIAYDKATGEVLINDPIIMNTFGKPIKGVVQSESDVRTVFDWKLKTLKGTEGSASWEYRARVFKADGRLSMTVTPVGFDNQFSSQGRCTVQK
;
A
#
# COMPACT_ATOMS: atom_id res chain seq x y z
N MET A 1 -13.63 18.99 45.27
CA MET A 1 -13.95 17.86 44.37
C MET A 1 -13.30 18.17 43.03
N ALA A 2 -12.10 17.63 42.79
CA ALA A 2 -11.30 17.93 41.61
C ALA A 2 -11.76 17.04 40.45
N LEU A 3 -12.28 17.65 39.38
CA LEU A 3 -12.60 16.97 38.12
C LEU A 3 -11.30 16.74 37.35
N MET A 4 -10.83 15.50 37.36
CA MET A 4 -9.71 15.04 36.54
C MET A 4 -10.23 14.84 35.11
N VAL A 5 -9.83 15.70 34.18
CA VAL A 5 -10.11 15.54 32.76
C VAL A 5 -9.11 14.54 32.19
N CYS A 6 -9.55 13.31 31.93
CA CYS A 6 -8.77 12.36 31.14
C CYS A 6 -8.84 12.80 29.67
N ALA A 7 -7.73 13.32 29.14
CA ALA A 7 -7.58 13.50 27.70
C ALA A 7 -7.60 12.12 27.04
N GLN A 8 -8.70 11.77 26.36
CA GLN A 8 -8.72 10.57 25.53
C GLN A 8 -7.75 10.81 24.36
N PRO A 9 -6.81 9.89 24.08
CA PRO A 9 -6.05 9.96 22.85
C PRO A 9 -7.05 9.92 21.71
N ALA A 10 -7.15 11.02 20.95
CA ALA A 10 -7.92 11.02 19.73
C ALA A 10 -7.31 9.94 18.83
N LEU A 11 -8.03 8.83 18.64
CA LEU A 11 -7.71 7.86 17.60
C LEU A 11 -7.79 8.62 16.28
N ALA A 12 -6.63 9.05 15.79
CA ALA A 12 -6.54 9.69 14.50
C ALA A 12 -7.06 8.69 13.47
N LYS A 13 -7.96 9.15 12.59
CA LYS A 13 -8.46 8.30 11.52
C LYS A 13 -7.28 7.87 10.64
N PRO A 14 -7.25 6.62 10.15
CA PRO A 14 -6.20 6.19 9.24
C PRO A 14 -6.17 7.09 8.00
N VAL A 15 -4.96 7.43 7.56
CA VAL A 15 -4.75 8.12 6.29
C VAL A 15 -4.97 7.11 5.16
N ILE A 16 -5.89 7.42 4.25
CA ILE A 16 -6.19 6.57 3.10
C ILE A 16 -5.51 7.13 1.86
N TYR A 17 -4.72 6.29 1.20
CA TYR A 17 -4.13 6.56 -0.11
C TYR A 17 -4.87 5.71 -1.14
N ASP A 18 -5.66 6.36 -2.00
CA ASP A 18 -6.26 5.76 -3.19
C ASP A 18 -5.32 6.02 -4.37
N CYS A 19 -4.61 5.00 -4.80
CA CYS A 19 -3.48 5.05 -5.72
C CYS A 19 -3.80 4.39 -7.06
N LYS A 20 -3.52 5.10 -8.16
CA LYS A 20 -3.81 4.68 -9.54
C LYS A 20 -2.53 4.71 -10.36
N PRO A 21 -1.88 3.55 -10.59
CA PRO A 21 -0.72 3.45 -11.47
C PRO A 21 -1.13 3.57 -12.95
N ASP A 22 -0.36 4.31 -13.74
CA ASP A 22 -0.62 4.57 -15.17
C ASP A 22 -0.59 3.28 -16.02
N ALA A 23 0.29 2.32 -15.68
CA ALA A 23 0.41 1.04 -16.37
C ALA A 23 -0.47 -0.07 -15.74
N GLY A 24 -1.34 0.28 -14.80
CA GLY A 24 -2.19 -0.67 -14.09
C GLY A 24 -3.24 -1.31 -15.01
N ARG A 25 -3.35 -2.64 -14.97
CA ARG A 25 -4.33 -3.42 -15.75
C ARG A 25 -4.83 -4.59 -14.91
N SER A 26 -6.12 -4.92 -15.05
CA SER A 26 -6.77 -5.98 -14.26
C SER A 26 -6.17 -7.37 -14.51
N ASP A 27 -5.58 -7.59 -15.69
CA ASP A 27 -4.97 -8.84 -16.12
C ASP A 27 -3.45 -8.94 -15.82
N SER A 28 -2.88 -7.98 -15.07
CA SER A 28 -1.45 -7.90 -14.84
C SER A 28 -1.08 -7.85 -13.35
N VAL A 29 0.18 -8.06 -13.00
CA VAL A 29 0.64 -7.96 -11.61
C VAL A 29 0.56 -6.52 -11.06
N LEU A 30 0.55 -5.52 -11.95
CA LEU A 30 0.26 -4.13 -11.62
C LEU A 30 -1.24 -3.87 -11.82
N GLN A 31 -1.96 -3.71 -10.73
CA GLN A 31 -3.40 -3.47 -10.74
C GLN A 31 -3.74 -2.00 -11.03
N PRO A 32 -4.95 -1.71 -11.55
CA PRO A 32 -5.36 -0.34 -11.89
C PRO A 32 -5.59 0.56 -10.67
N GLU A 33 -5.81 -0.03 -9.48
CA GLU A 33 -6.12 0.70 -8.26
C GLU A 33 -5.58 -0.05 -7.04
N TYR A 34 -5.05 0.72 -6.09
CA TYR A 34 -4.57 0.26 -4.79
C TYR A 34 -5.11 1.18 -3.71
N VAL A 35 -5.63 0.61 -2.63
CA VAL A 35 -5.99 1.36 -1.42
C VAL A 35 -5.03 0.99 -0.30
N ILE A 36 -4.35 2.00 0.24
CA ILE A 36 -3.44 1.85 1.38
C ILE A 36 -4.05 2.63 2.55
N ALA A 37 -4.44 1.93 3.61
CA ALA A 37 -4.83 2.56 4.86
C ALA A 37 -3.62 2.56 5.81
N TYR A 38 -3.24 3.73 6.31
CA TYR A 38 -2.13 3.90 7.23
C TYR A 38 -2.58 4.61 8.51
N ASP A 39 -2.64 3.88 9.61
CA ASP A 39 -2.83 4.44 10.94
C ASP A 39 -1.47 4.87 11.51
N LYS A 40 -1.29 6.19 11.64
CA LYS A 40 -0.05 6.78 12.17
C LYS A 40 0.13 6.57 13.67
N ALA A 41 -0.96 6.41 14.42
CA ALA A 41 -0.91 6.24 15.87
C ALA A 41 -0.40 4.84 16.23
N THR A 42 -0.83 3.83 15.47
CA THR A 42 -0.46 2.42 15.73
C THR A 42 0.67 1.91 14.83
N GLY A 43 0.94 2.58 13.71
CA GLY A 43 1.84 2.09 12.68
C GLY A 43 1.21 1.04 11.76
N GLU A 44 -0.08 0.72 11.92
CA GLU A 44 -0.75 -0.28 11.10
C GLU A 44 -0.92 0.17 9.66
N VAL A 45 -0.56 -0.71 8.72
CA VAL A 45 -0.76 -0.53 7.29
C VAL A 45 -1.58 -1.68 6.73
N LEU A 46 -2.70 -1.36 6.10
CA LEU A 46 -3.53 -2.31 5.36
C LEU A 46 -3.52 -1.97 3.88
N ILE A 47 -3.29 -2.98 3.05
CA ILE A 47 -3.23 -2.86 1.60
C ILE A 47 -4.39 -3.63 0.98
N ASN A 48 -5.02 -3.01 0.00
CA ASN A 48 -6.05 -3.64 -0.81
C ASN A 48 -5.87 -3.33 -2.29
N ASP A 49 -6.14 -4.32 -3.12
CA ASP A 49 -6.23 -4.22 -4.58
C ASP A 49 -7.15 -5.35 -5.09
N PRO A 50 -7.51 -5.39 -6.39
CA PRO A 50 -8.36 -6.44 -6.92
C PRO A 50 -7.79 -7.86 -6.80
N ILE A 51 -6.47 -8.08 -6.91
CA ILE A 51 -5.84 -9.39 -6.70
C ILE A 51 -6.00 -9.80 -5.23
N ILE A 52 -5.74 -8.90 -4.29
CA ILE A 52 -5.85 -9.13 -2.85
C ILE A 52 -7.30 -9.51 -2.50
N MET A 53 -8.27 -8.75 -2.98
CA MET A 53 -9.68 -9.06 -2.72
C MET A 53 -10.11 -10.38 -3.33
N ASN A 54 -9.74 -10.66 -4.58
CA ASN A 54 -10.11 -11.90 -5.26
C ASN A 54 -9.44 -13.14 -4.64
N THR A 55 -8.24 -12.97 -4.05
CA THR A 55 -7.46 -14.08 -3.50
C THR A 55 -7.71 -14.32 -2.01
N PHE A 56 -7.80 -13.25 -1.22
CA PHE A 56 -7.86 -13.32 0.25
C PHE A 56 -9.21 -12.87 0.82
N GLY A 57 -10.04 -12.17 0.03
CA GLY A 57 -11.34 -11.65 0.46
C GLY A 57 -11.28 -10.49 1.46
N LYS A 58 -10.08 -9.99 1.79
CA LYS A 58 -9.86 -8.90 2.73
C LYS A 58 -8.51 -8.22 2.50
N PRO A 59 -8.34 -6.97 2.97
CA PRO A 59 -7.03 -6.30 2.98
C PRO A 59 -5.98 -7.10 3.73
N ILE A 60 -4.73 -6.97 3.29
CA ILE A 60 -3.57 -7.62 3.91
C ILE A 60 -2.70 -6.61 4.63
N LYS A 61 -1.80 -7.09 5.49
CA LYS A 61 -0.82 -6.24 6.17
C LYS A 61 0.30 -5.82 5.21
N GLY A 62 0.57 -4.52 5.20
CA GLY A 62 1.80 -3.94 4.68
C GLY A 62 2.67 -3.40 5.82
N VAL A 63 3.70 -2.66 5.45
CA VAL A 63 4.54 -1.90 6.39
C VAL A 63 4.90 -0.55 5.81
N VAL A 64 5.14 0.44 6.67
CA VAL A 64 5.87 1.65 6.28
C VAL A 64 7.36 1.31 6.29
N GLN A 65 7.99 1.30 5.11
CA GLN A 65 9.43 1.10 4.98
C GLN A 65 10.20 2.36 5.39
N SER A 66 9.69 3.53 5.03
CA SER A 66 10.21 4.82 5.48
C SER A 66 9.17 5.92 5.32
N GLU A 67 9.25 6.95 6.17
CA GLU A 67 8.46 8.17 6.06
C GLU A 67 9.39 9.38 6.24
N SER A 68 9.24 10.38 5.39
CA SER A 68 9.87 11.70 5.53
C SER A 68 8.88 12.79 5.14
N ASP A 69 9.26 14.06 5.28
CA ASP A 69 8.41 15.18 4.83
C ASP A 69 8.16 15.17 3.31
N VAL A 70 9.00 14.46 2.55
CA VAL A 70 8.90 14.38 1.08
C VAL A 70 7.95 13.26 0.64
N ARG A 71 8.00 12.09 1.28
CA ARG A 71 7.26 10.90 0.84
C ARG A 71 7.03 9.88 1.94
N THR A 72 6.06 9.01 1.72
CA THR A 72 5.87 7.77 2.48
C THR A 72 6.13 6.58 1.56
N VAL A 73 6.85 5.57 2.05
CA VAL A 73 7.18 4.35 1.32
C VAL A 73 6.51 3.17 2.00
N PHE A 74 5.69 2.45 1.26
CA PHE A 74 4.96 1.27 1.73
C PHE A 74 5.48 0.03 1.02
N ASP A 75 5.66 -1.04 1.78
CA ASP A 75 6.02 -2.36 1.26
C ASP A 75 4.98 -3.40 1.68
N TRP A 76 4.68 -4.35 0.78
CA TRP A 76 3.93 -5.55 1.12
C TRP A 76 4.35 -6.73 0.25
N LYS A 77 3.98 -7.94 0.68
CA LYS A 77 4.28 -9.17 -0.04
C LYS A 77 3.01 -9.96 -0.31
N LEU A 78 2.82 -10.40 -1.55
CA LEU A 78 1.84 -11.41 -1.91
C LEU A 78 2.54 -12.74 -1.98
N LYS A 79 2.30 -13.60 -0.98
CA LYS A 79 2.81 -14.97 -0.99
C LYS A 79 2.00 -15.79 -1.96
N THR A 80 2.68 -16.46 -2.88
CA THR A 80 2.12 -17.52 -3.74
C THR A 80 0.93 -17.04 -4.58
N LEU A 81 1.19 -16.25 -5.61
CA LEU A 81 0.24 -16.10 -6.72
C LEU A 81 0.50 -17.24 -7.71
N LYS A 82 -0.55 -17.99 -8.11
CA LYS A 82 -0.44 -18.96 -9.21
C LYS A 82 -0.25 -18.18 -10.51
N GLY A 83 0.98 -18.13 -11.02
CA GLY A 83 1.27 -17.70 -12.38
C GLY A 83 1.16 -18.86 -13.37
N THR A 84 1.25 -18.56 -14.66
CA THR A 84 1.28 -19.54 -15.75
C THR A 84 2.52 -20.45 -15.73
N GLU A 85 3.63 -20.02 -15.11
CA GLU A 85 4.90 -20.76 -15.05
C GLU A 85 5.27 -21.26 -13.65
N GLY A 86 4.39 -21.11 -12.66
CA GLY A 86 4.61 -21.54 -11.28
C GLY A 86 4.08 -20.57 -10.23
N SER A 87 4.24 -20.93 -8.96
CA SER A 87 3.89 -20.05 -7.84
C SER A 87 5.08 -19.19 -7.42
N ALA A 88 5.01 -17.89 -7.65
CA ALA A 88 6.01 -16.93 -7.15
C ALA A 88 5.42 -16.07 -6.01
N SER A 89 6.28 -15.69 -5.07
CA SER A 89 5.97 -14.59 -4.14
C SER A 89 6.32 -13.27 -4.81
N TRP A 90 5.55 -12.23 -4.54
CA TRP A 90 5.72 -10.92 -5.15
C TRP A 90 5.92 -9.86 -4.09
N GLU A 91 6.94 -9.04 -4.25
CA GLU A 91 7.24 -7.91 -3.39
C GLU A 91 6.84 -6.62 -4.08
N TYR A 92 6.00 -5.84 -3.41
CA TYR A 92 5.50 -4.57 -3.89
C TYR A 92 6.10 -3.44 -3.06
N ARG A 93 6.38 -2.33 -3.72
CA ARG A 93 6.77 -1.08 -3.07
C ARG A 93 6.10 0.11 -3.73
N ALA A 94 5.32 0.85 -2.94
CA ALA A 94 4.70 2.10 -3.32
C ALA A 94 5.41 3.27 -2.66
N ARG A 95 5.84 4.26 -3.46
CA ARG A 95 6.38 5.53 -2.96
C ARG A 95 5.38 6.62 -3.31
N VAL A 96 4.80 7.25 -2.28
CA VAL A 96 3.83 8.34 -2.45
C VAL A 96 4.46 9.65 -2.02
N PHE A 97 4.62 10.57 -2.95
CA PHE A 97 5.17 11.91 -2.70
C PHE A 97 4.08 12.80 -2.08
N LYS A 98 4.40 13.45 -0.96
CA LYS A 98 3.43 14.19 -0.14
C LYS A 98 3.01 15.52 -0.77
N ALA A 99 3.86 16.10 -1.62
CA ALA A 99 3.63 17.41 -2.23
C ALA A 99 2.49 17.40 -3.25
N ASP A 100 2.40 16.34 -4.06
CA ASP A 100 1.54 16.28 -5.24
C ASP A 100 0.78 14.94 -5.37
N GLY A 101 0.97 14.02 -4.42
CA GLY A 101 0.39 12.69 -4.46
C GLY A 101 1.00 11.80 -5.53
N ARG A 102 2.11 12.16 -6.18
CA ARG A 102 2.73 11.32 -7.21
C ARG A 102 3.07 9.94 -6.65
N LEU A 103 2.80 8.91 -7.44
CA LEU A 103 3.08 7.52 -7.13
C LEU A 103 4.24 7.01 -7.98
N SER A 104 5.16 6.29 -7.34
CA SER A 104 6.09 5.39 -8.02
C SER A 104 5.93 3.99 -7.41
N MET A 105 5.51 3.03 -8.23
CA MET A 105 5.26 1.65 -7.87
C MET A 105 6.31 0.73 -8.51
N THR A 106 6.82 -0.23 -7.74
CA THR A 106 7.67 -1.31 -8.24
C THR A 106 7.17 -2.66 -7.72
N VAL A 107 7.22 -3.69 -8.56
CA VAL A 107 6.84 -5.05 -8.23
C VAL A 107 7.94 -6.01 -8.69
N THR A 108 8.43 -6.84 -7.77
CA THR A 108 9.51 -7.79 -8.02
C THR A 108 9.05 -9.22 -7.67
N PRO A 109 9.11 -10.20 -8.58
CA PRO A 109 8.94 -11.59 -8.24
C PRO A 109 10.16 -12.09 -7.48
N VAL A 110 9.95 -12.73 -6.33
CA VAL A 110 11.02 -13.28 -5.50
C VAL A 110 11.74 -14.39 -6.26
N GLY A 111 13.07 -14.30 -6.35
CA GLY A 111 13.92 -15.28 -7.01
C GLY A 111 14.16 -15.03 -8.49
N PHE A 112 13.70 -13.89 -9.02
CA PHE A 112 13.93 -13.48 -10.40
C PHE A 112 14.47 -12.05 -10.46
N ASP A 113 15.22 -11.75 -11.52
CA ASP A 113 15.85 -10.43 -11.71
C ASP A 113 14.93 -9.41 -12.39
N ASN A 114 13.78 -9.84 -12.92
CA ASN A 114 12.86 -8.92 -13.59
C ASN A 114 12.09 -8.05 -12.58
N GLN A 115 11.82 -6.81 -12.95
CA GLN A 115 11.03 -5.87 -12.17
C GLN A 115 9.99 -5.21 -13.06
N PHE A 116 8.77 -5.08 -12.53
CA PHE A 116 7.71 -4.27 -13.13
C PHE A 116 7.65 -2.93 -12.41
N SER A 117 7.40 -1.86 -13.14
CA SER A 117 7.28 -0.53 -12.54
C SER A 117 6.19 0.29 -13.22
N SER A 118 5.61 1.21 -12.46
CA SER A 118 4.65 2.18 -12.96
C SER A 118 4.79 3.49 -12.20
N GLN A 119 4.55 4.60 -12.90
CA GLN A 119 4.20 5.86 -12.25
C GLN A 119 2.69 5.93 -12.03
N GLY A 120 2.20 7.00 -11.42
CA GLY A 120 0.78 7.27 -11.26
C GLY A 120 0.53 8.37 -10.24
N ARG A 121 -0.66 8.39 -9.66
CA ARG A 121 -1.01 9.31 -8.57
C ARG A 121 -1.85 8.66 -7.49
N CYS A 122 -1.77 9.20 -6.29
CA CYS A 122 -2.61 8.86 -5.16
C CYS A 122 -3.41 10.09 -4.71
N THR A 123 -4.70 9.88 -4.44
CA THR A 123 -5.53 10.81 -3.69
C THR A 123 -5.43 10.47 -2.20
N VAL A 124 -5.07 11.44 -1.37
CA VAL A 124 -4.83 11.22 0.06
C VAL A 124 -5.97 11.81 0.89
N GLN A 125 -6.60 10.97 1.71
CA GLN A 125 -7.67 11.34 2.64
C GLN A 125 -7.15 11.18 4.07
N LYS A 126 -7.40 12.16 4.93
CA LYS A 126 -6.89 12.21 6.32
C LYS A 126 -8.05 12.27 7.31
#